data_AF-A0A7C5Y0X7-F1
#
_entry.id   AF-A0A7C5Y0X7-F1
#
_cell.length_a   1.000
_cell.length_b   1.000
_cell.length_c   1.000
_cell.angle_alpha   90.00
_cell.angle_beta   90.00
_cell.angle_gamma   90.00
#
_symmetry.space_group_name_H-M   'P 1'
#
loop_
_entity.id
_entity.type
_entity.pdbx_description
1 polymer ?
#
loop_
_entity_poly.entity_id
_entity_poly.type
_entity_poly.pdbx_seq_one_letter_code
_entity_poly.pdbx_strand_id
1 'polypeptide(L)'
;MKVLALVPSFFGPSGDAVNERQLLIALAKKVKKCYIITFVGFKQIFTKRRAELKIVLPKNMILIPLPLPQIHVLSIYFAAIIVSCFISIIGLMLNMLKKIDLIYIRNSFLSIGFLTFRSLAQKTIVKIPAIIEDEIVDKGVIRFLI
;
A
#
# COMPACT_ATOMS: atom_id res chain seq x y z
N MET A 1 15.81 4.78 -6.43
CA MET A 1 14.40 4.42 -6.19
C MET A 1 14.18 4.09 -4.71
N LYS A 2 13.35 4.90 -4.06
CA LYS A 2 12.79 4.73 -2.71
C LYS A 2 11.28 4.56 -2.84
N VAL A 3 10.74 3.47 -2.31
CA VAL A 3 9.32 3.11 -2.47
C VAL A 3 8.58 3.30 -1.15
N LEU A 4 7.37 3.86 -1.21
CA LEU A 4 6.39 3.82 -0.14
C LEU A 4 5.23 2.91 -0.55
N ALA A 5 5.00 1.83 0.18
CA ALA A 5 3.90 0.91 -0.04
C ALA A 5 2.85 1.07 1.07
N LEU A 6 1.58 1.18 0.70
CA LEU A 6 0.43 1.19 1.61
C LEU A 6 -0.42 -0.06 1.35
N VAL A 7 -0.30 -1.04 2.22
CA VAL A 7 -0.90 -2.38 2.07
C VAL A 7 -1.73 -2.74 3.30
N PRO A 8 -3.04 -3.00 3.15
CA PRO A 8 -3.93 -3.21 4.29
C PRO A 8 -3.63 -4.51 5.03
N SER A 9 -3.07 -5.50 4.34
CA SER A 9 -2.74 -6.81 4.89
C SER A 9 -1.32 -7.20 4.48
N PHE A 10 -0.43 -7.34 5.47
CA PHE A 10 0.94 -7.81 5.27
C PHE A 10 1.30 -9.01 6.17
N PHE A 11 0.59 -9.16 7.27
CA PHE A 11 0.79 -10.22 8.26
C PHE A 11 -0.23 -11.35 8.10
N GLY A 12 0.16 -12.54 8.57
CA GLY A 12 -0.69 -13.73 8.55
C GLY A 12 -0.63 -14.56 7.25
N PRO A 13 -1.41 -15.66 7.21
CA PRO A 13 -1.36 -16.64 6.14
C PRO A 13 -2.37 -16.39 5.01
N SER A 14 -3.13 -15.30 5.02
CA SER A 14 -4.11 -15.04 3.96
C SER A 14 -3.42 -14.87 2.60
N GLY A 15 -4.06 -15.34 1.53
CA GLY A 15 -3.52 -15.26 0.18
C GLY A 15 -3.11 -13.83 -0.21
N ASP A 16 -3.94 -12.85 0.14
CA ASP A 16 -3.63 -11.43 -0.07
C ASP A 16 -2.35 -11.00 0.68
N ALA A 17 -2.21 -11.35 1.96
CA ALA A 17 -1.02 -10.99 2.74
C ALA A 17 0.26 -11.63 2.19
N VAL A 18 0.18 -12.90 1.78
CA VAL A 18 1.30 -13.64 1.20
C VAL A 18 1.72 -13.02 -0.13
N ASN A 19 0.76 -12.72 -1.00
CA ASN A 19 1.01 -12.13 -2.31
C ASN A 19 1.66 -10.74 -2.20
N GLU A 20 1.13 -9.87 -1.34
CA GLU A 20 1.71 -8.54 -1.12
C GLU A 20 3.12 -8.61 -0.54
N ARG A 21 3.34 -9.53 0.41
CA ARG A 21 4.66 -9.73 1.00
C ARG A 21 5.67 -10.21 -0.02
N GLN A 22 5.31 -11.20 -0.86
CA GLN A 22 6.21 -11.69 -1.92
C GLN A 22 6.53 -10.60 -2.94
N LEU A 23 5.52 -9.84 -3.40
CA LEU A 23 5.69 -8.73 -4.32
C LEU A 23 6.64 -7.68 -3.76
N LEU A 24 6.41 -7.23 -2.52
CA LEU A 24 7.22 -6.19 -1.89
C LEU A 24 8.64 -6.68 -1.59
N ILE A 25 8.83 -7.95 -1.18
CA ILE A 25 10.16 -8.53 -1.00
C ILE A 25 10.92 -8.61 -2.34
N ALA A 26 10.24 -8.99 -3.42
CA ALA A 26 10.84 -9.00 -4.76
C ALA A 26 11.22 -7.58 -5.19
N LEU A 27 10.34 -6.60 -4.97
CA LEU A 27 10.59 -5.20 -5.25
C LEU A 27 11.76 -4.64 -4.42
N ALA A 28 11.86 -5.01 -3.15
CA ALA A 28 12.95 -4.61 -2.26
C ALA A 28 14.33 -4.94 -2.82
N LYS A 29 14.48 -6.06 -3.54
CA LYS A 29 15.76 -6.44 -4.16
C LYS A 29 16.20 -5.47 -5.27
N LYS A 30 15.28 -4.67 -5.83
CA LYS A 30 15.53 -3.73 -6.92
C LYS A 30 15.57 -2.26 -6.47
N VAL A 31 15.28 -1.97 -5.20
CA VAL A 31 15.17 -0.60 -4.69
C VAL A 31 16.12 -0.32 -3.53
N LYS A 32 16.52 0.94 -3.37
CA LYS A 32 17.44 1.35 -2.29
C LYS A 32 16.76 1.27 -0.92
N LYS A 33 15.47 1.60 -0.86
CA LYS A 33 14.69 1.62 0.39
C LYS A 33 13.21 1.37 0.10
N CYS A 34 12.56 0.56 0.91
CA CYS A 34 11.14 0.27 0.81
C CYS A 34 10.49 0.49 2.17
N TYR A 35 9.60 1.48 2.25
CA TYR A 35 8.78 1.75 3.42
C TYR A 35 7.44 1.08 3.19
N ILE A 36 7.00 0.24 4.12
CA ILE A 36 5.72 -0.46 4.05
C ILE A 36 4.87 0.02 5.21
N ILE A 37 3.76 0.67 4.92
CA ILE A 37 2.73 1.00 5.89
C ILE A 37 1.65 -0.08 5.79
N THR A 38 1.35 -0.72 6.92
CA THR A 38 0.33 -1.76 7.00
C THR A 38 -0.52 -1.60 8.25
N PHE A 39 -1.69 -2.23 8.27
CA PHE A 39 -2.63 -2.09 9.36
C PHE A 39 -2.68 -3.35 10.21
N VAL A 40 -2.68 -3.16 11.52
CA VAL A 40 -2.74 -4.25 12.50
C VAL A 40 -3.76 -3.92 13.57
N GLY A 41 -4.43 -4.94 14.10
CA GLY A 41 -5.38 -4.72 15.19
C GLY A 41 -4.66 -4.30 16.48
N PHE A 42 -5.27 -3.43 17.28
CA PHE A 42 -4.73 -3.05 18.60
C PHE A 42 -4.33 -4.27 19.45
N LYS A 43 -5.17 -5.32 19.45
CA LYS A 43 -4.90 -6.56 20.19
C LYS A 43 -3.61 -7.26 19.72
N GLN A 44 -3.24 -7.16 18.44
CA GLN A 44 -2.01 -7.77 17.90
C GLN A 44 -0.74 -7.02 18.33
N ILE A 45 -0.82 -5.70 18.53
CA ILE A 45 0.32 -4.89 19.00
C ILE A 45 0.58 -5.11 20.49
N PHE A 46 -0.48 -5.15 21.31
CA PHE A 46 -0.39 -5.18 22.77
C PHE A 46 -0.27 -6.58 23.38
N THR A 47 -0.52 -7.65 22.62
CA THR A 47 -0.52 -9.04 23.12
C THR A 47 0.69 -9.84 22.61
N LYS A 48 0.90 -11.05 23.14
CA LYS A 48 1.90 -12.06 22.69
C LYS A 48 1.89 -12.35 21.17
N ARG A 49 0.85 -11.96 20.44
CA ARG A 49 0.78 -11.96 18.97
C ARG A 49 1.80 -11.03 18.27
N ARG A 50 2.53 -10.21 19.02
CA ARG A 50 3.68 -9.45 18.50
C ARG A 50 4.75 -10.34 17.85
N ALA A 51 4.85 -11.62 18.24
CA ALA A 51 5.72 -12.59 17.57
C ALA A 51 5.30 -12.87 16.12
N GLU A 52 3.98 -12.85 15.82
CA GLU A 52 3.44 -12.99 14.46
C GLU A 52 3.80 -11.79 13.58
N LEU A 53 4.19 -10.66 14.19
CA LEU A 53 4.68 -9.47 13.50
C LEU A 53 6.19 -9.52 13.21
N LYS A 54 6.92 -10.50 13.75
CA LYS A 54 8.36 -10.70 13.50
C LYS A 54 8.55 -11.54 12.24
N ILE A 55 8.41 -10.89 11.08
CA ILE A 55 8.76 -11.47 9.78
C ILE A 55 10.21 -11.13 9.46
N VAL A 56 10.98 -12.09 8.94
CA VAL A 56 12.33 -11.84 8.43
C VAL A 56 12.20 -11.01 7.15
N LEU A 57 12.60 -9.74 7.24
CA LEU A 57 12.56 -8.79 6.13
C LEU A 57 13.98 -8.42 5.66
N PRO A 58 14.16 -8.14 4.36
CA PRO A 58 15.39 -7.55 3.86
C PRO A 58 15.79 -6.27 4.62
N LYS A 59 17.10 -6.04 4.79
CA LYS A 59 17.64 -4.90 5.57
C LYS A 59 17.19 -3.52 5.08
N ASN A 60 16.79 -3.41 3.81
CA ASN A 60 16.34 -2.16 3.19
C ASN A 60 14.81 -1.95 3.26
N MET A 61 14.07 -2.88 3.88
CA MET A 61 12.64 -2.76 4.13
C MET A 61 12.38 -2.26 5.54
N ILE A 62 11.51 -1.25 5.66
CA ILE A 62 11.05 -0.72 6.94
C ILE A 62 9.53 -0.90 6.99
N LEU A 63 9.07 -1.74 7.90
CA LEU A 63 7.66 -2.00 8.12
C LEU A 63 7.14 -1.09 9.25
N ILE A 64 6.07 -0.36 8.97
CA ILE A 64 5.41 0.59 9.87
C ILE A 64 3.98 0.08 10.10
N PRO A 65 3.78 -0.75 11.14
CA PRO A 65 2.45 -1.20 11.51
C PRO A 65 1.67 -0.06 12.17
N LEU A 66 0.55 0.35 11.56
CA LEU A 66 -0.38 1.32 12.12
C LEU A 66 -1.52 0.58 12.83
N PRO A 67 -1.78 0.88 14.11
CA PRO A 67 -2.93 0.31 14.82
C PRO A 67 -4.23 0.81 14.19
N LEU A 68 -5.10 -0.11 13.77
CA LEU A 68 -6.50 0.21 13.49
C LEU A 68 -7.44 -0.56 14.41
N PRO A 69 -8.46 0.12 14.96
CA PRO A 69 -9.53 -0.56 15.68
C PRO A 69 -10.36 -1.43 14.73
N GLN A 70 -10.75 -2.61 15.21
CA GLN A 70 -11.71 -3.47 14.51
C GLN A 70 -13.10 -2.84 14.67
N ILE A 71 -13.51 -2.02 13.71
CA ILE A 71 -14.85 -1.38 13.66
C ILE A 71 -15.70 -2.09 12.59
N HIS A 72 -17.01 -1.87 12.58
CA HIS A 72 -17.93 -2.36 11.54
C HIS A 72 -17.50 -1.99 10.11
N VAL A 73 -17.88 -2.83 9.15
CA VAL A 73 -17.43 -2.81 7.74
C VAL A 73 -17.59 -1.44 7.06
N LEU A 74 -18.73 -0.76 7.24
CA LEU A 74 -18.93 0.56 6.64
C LEU A 74 -17.97 1.61 7.23
N SER A 75 -17.75 1.54 8.55
CA SER A 75 -16.82 2.42 9.26
C SER A 75 -15.36 2.16 8.82
N ILE A 76 -15.01 0.94 8.42
CA ILE A 76 -13.67 0.62 7.90
C ILE A 76 -13.38 1.39 6.60
N TYR A 77 -14.34 1.50 5.69
CA TYR A 77 -14.13 2.24 4.44
C TYR A 77 -13.96 3.74 4.68
N PHE A 78 -14.82 4.35 5.49
CA PHE A 78 -14.67 5.75 5.88
C PHE A 78 -13.36 6.01 6.64
N ALA A 79 -13.01 5.13 7.57
CA ALA A 79 -11.74 5.19 8.27
C ALA A 79 -10.55 5.08 7.30
N ALA A 80 -10.63 4.23 6.28
CA ALA A 80 -9.60 4.10 5.26
C ALA A 80 -9.38 5.40 4.47
N ILE A 81 -10.46 6.13 4.13
CA ILE A 81 -10.38 7.44 3.48
C ILE A 81 -9.70 8.46 4.40
N ILE A 82 -10.14 8.55 5.66
CA ILE A 82 -9.55 9.47 6.64
C ILE A 82 -8.06 9.17 6.83
N VAL A 83 -7.71 7.90 7.02
CA VAL A 83 -6.32 7.45 7.15
C VAL A 83 -5.53 7.76 5.88
N SER A 84 -6.13 7.57 4.70
CA SER A 84 -5.50 7.95 3.43
C SER A 84 -5.12 9.43 3.40
N CYS A 85 -6.01 10.33 3.83
CA CYS A 85 -5.72 11.76 3.91
C CYS A 85 -4.59 12.09 4.89
N PHE A 86 -4.56 11.46 6.07
CA PHE A 86 -3.46 11.67 7.02
C PHE A 86 -2.12 11.16 6.48
N ILE A 87 -2.11 9.95 5.90
CA ILE A 87 -0.89 9.39 5.34
C ILE A 87 -0.44 10.17 4.11
N SER A 88 -1.36 10.73 3.31
CA SER A 88 -0.99 11.52 2.14
C SER A 88 -0.33 12.85 2.52
N ILE A 89 -0.70 13.47 3.65
CA ILE A 89 0.03 14.63 4.21
C ILE A 89 1.48 14.22 4.55
N ILE A 90 1.67 13.08 5.22
CA ILE A 90 3.02 12.55 5.51
C ILE A 90 3.76 12.24 4.21
N GLY A 91 3.06 11.67 3.23
CA GLY A 91 3.57 11.39 1.88
C GLY A 91 4.04 12.66 1.17
N LEU A 92 3.30 13.76 1.30
CA LEU A 92 3.64 15.07 0.75
C LEU A 92 4.94 15.59 1.37
N MET A 93 5.06 15.53 2.69
CA MET A 93 6.29 15.90 3.40
C MET A 93 7.49 15.06 2.94
N LEU A 94 7.31 13.73 2.83
CA LEU A 94 8.36 12.83 2.37
C LEU A 94 8.73 13.06 0.89
N ASN A 95 7.76 13.45 0.06
CA ASN A 95 7.96 13.83 -1.33
C ASN A 95 8.79 15.12 -1.44
N MET A 96 8.46 16.15 -0.66
CA MET A 96 9.24 17.40 -0.60
C MET A 96 10.69 17.15 -0.17
N LEU A 97 10.91 16.21 0.76
CA LEU A 97 12.24 15.79 1.21
C LEU A 97 12.98 14.87 0.22
N LYS A 98 12.41 14.58 -0.96
CA LYS A 98 12.96 13.64 -1.97
C LYS A 98 13.29 12.25 -1.35
N LYS A 99 12.47 11.82 -0.39
CA LYS A 99 12.57 10.52 0.29
C LYS A 99 11.74 9.43 -0.37
N ILE A 100 10.88 9.77 -1.32
CA ILE A 100 10.04 8.82 -2.06
C ILE A 100 10.09 9.12 -3.57
N ASP A 101 10.31 8.07 -4.35
CA ASP A 101 10.30 8.10 -5.81
C ASP A 101 9.03 7.43 -6.37
N LEU A 102 8.50 6.41 -5.68
CA LEU A 102 7.34 5.62 -6.10
C LEU A 102 6.44 5.32 -4.90
N ILE A 103 5.12 5.40 -5.10
CA ILE A 103 4.10 5.07 -4.12
C ILE A 103 3.27 3.91 -4.67
N TYR A 104 3.15 2.82 -3.91
CA TYR A 104 2.33 1.67 -4.25
C TYR A 104 1.17 1.56 -3.25
N ILE A 105 -0.07 1.48 -3.73
CA ILE A 105 -1.25 1.37 -2.88
C ILE A 105 -2.12 0.21 -3.33
N ARG A 106 -2.39 -0.74 -2.44
CA ARG A 106 -3.16 -1.95 -2.79
C ARG A 106 -4.68 -1.73 -2.84
N ASN A 107 -5.23 -0.79 -2.09
CA ASN A 107 -6.68 -0.55 -2.02
C ASN A 107 -7.02 0.84 -2.56
N SER A 108 -7.99 0.93 -3.48
CA SER A 108 -8.45 2.20 -4.06
C SER A 108 -8.91 3.21 -3.01
N PHE A 109 -9.58 2.79 -1.94
CA PHE A 109 -10.02 3.72 -0.88
C PHE A 109 -8.85 4.34 -0.13
N LEU A 110 -7.75 3.60 0.02
CA LEU A 110 -6.52 4.11 0.64
C LEU A 110 -5.73 5.03 -0.29
N SER A 111 -6.10 5.10 -1.57
CA SER A 111 -5.42 5.92 -2.56
C SER A 111 -6.01 7.32 -2.71
N ILE A 112 -7.25 7.53 -2.27
CA ILE A 112 -8.00 8.78 -2.46
C ILE A 112 -7.19 10.00 -2.02
N GLY A 113 -6.64 10.00 -0.81
CA GLY A 113 -5.86 11.10 -0.28
C GLY A 113 -4.55 11.35 -1.04
N PHE A 114 -3.95 10.32 -1.63
CA PHE A 114 -2.73 10.46 -2.43
C PHE A 114 -3.02 10.99 -3.84
N LEU A 115 -4.13 10.56 -4.43
CA LEU A 115 -4.57 10.99 -5.75
C LEU A 115 -5.06 12.45 -5.74
N THR A 116 -5.47 12.99 -4.59
CA THR A 116 -5.85 14.41 -4.46
C THR A 116 -4.69 15.36 -4.76
N PHE A 117 -3.45 14.96 -4.43
CA PHE A 117 -2.28 15.81 -4.65
C PHE A 117 -1.56 15.42 -5.95
N ARG A 118 -1.53 16.32 -6.93
CA ARG A 118 -0.89 16.08 -8.25
C ARG A 118 0.54 15.53 -8.15
N SER A 119 1.33 16.04 -7.19
CA SER A 119 2.73 15.65 -6.99
C SER A 119 2.91 14.22 -6.45
N LEU A 120 1.90 13.70 -5.72
CA LEU A 120 1.86 12.32 -5.25
C LEU A 120 1.19 11.40 -6.26
N ALA A 121 0.11 11.86 -6.91
CA ALA A 121 -0.64 11.12 -7.91
C ALA A 121 0.26 10.64 -9.06
N GLN A 122 1.15 11.49 -9.57
CA GLN A 122 2.11 11.13 -10.64
C GLN A 122 3.11 10.02 -10.24
N LYS A 123 3.29 9.79 -8.93
CA LYS A 123 4.19 8.77 -8.38
C LYS A 123 3.43 7.57 -7.83
N THR A 124 2.09 7.59 -7.86
CA THR A 124 1.24 6.60 -7.20
C THR A 124 0.76 5.57 -8.22
N ILE A 125 1.03 4.30 -7.94
CA ILE A 125 0.46 3.14 -8.62
C ILE A 125 -0.54 2.52 -7.66
N VAL A 126 -1.80 2.50 -8.07
CA VAL A 126 -2.89 1.88 -7.30
C VAL A 126 -3.25 0.57 -7.98
N LYS A 127 -3.32 -0.52 -7.20
CA LYS A 127 -3.95 -1.73 -7.71
C LYS A 127 -5.46 -1.53 -7.71
N ILE A 128 -6.02 -1.33 -8.90
CA ILE A 128 -7.47 -1.23 -9.09
C ILE A 128 -8.01 -2.67 -9.06
N PRO A 129 -8.92 -3.04 -8.15
CA PRO A 129 -9.53 -4.37 -8.15
C PRO A 129 -10.21 -4.61 -9.51
N ALA A 130 -10.09 -5.84 -10.02
CA ALA A 130 -10.35 -6.30 -11.38
C ALA A 130 -11.81 -6.17 -11.89
N ILE A 131 -12.37 -4.96 -11.87
CA ILE A 131 -13.56 -4.59 -12.62
C ILE A 131 -13.17 -3.88 -13.93
N ILE A 132 -11.91 -3.45 -14.07
CA ILE A 132 -11.42 -2.75 -15.26
C ILE A 132 -10.40 -3.58 -16.08
N GLU A 133 -9.72 -4.56 -15.49
CA GLU A 133 -8.74 -5.38 -16.24
C GLU A 133 -9.41 -6.33 -17.24
N ASP A 134 -10.61 -6.86 -16.94
CA ASP A 134 -11.32 -7.76 -17.86
C ASP A 134 -12.19 -7.01 -18.89
N GLU A 135 -12.46 -5.70 -18.73
CA GLU A 135 -13.24 -4.91 -19.70
C GLU A 135 -12.39 -4.05 -20.66
N ILE A 136 -11.11 -3.76 -20.34
CA ILE A 136 -10.18 -3.08 -21.28
C ILE A 136 -9.38 -4.12 -22.11
N VAL A 137 -10.03 -5.23 -22.47
CA VAL A 137 -9.55 -6.12 -23.54
C VAL A 137 -10.44 -6.02 -24.78
N ASP A 138 -11.49 -5.20 -24.78
CA ASP A 138 -12.33 -5.02 -25.98
C ASP A 138 -11.96 -3.75 -26.80
N LYS A 139 -11.19 -4.00 -27.87
CA LYS A 139 -11.27 -3.33 -29.20
C LYS A 139 -10.70 -1.92 -29.43
N GLY A 140 -9.80 -1.39 -28.60
CA GLY A 140 -9.17 -0.08 -28.88
C GLY A 140 -7.78 -0.11 -29.53
N VAL A 141 -6.88 -0.94 -29.00
CA VAL A 141 -5.42 -0.71 -29.17
C VAL A 141 -4.80 -1.52 -30.33
N ILE A 142 -5.49 -2.54 -30.85
CA ILE A 142 -4.96 -3.38 -31.94
C ILE A 142 -5.01 -2.68 -33.31
N ARG A 143 -5.75 -1.57 -33.47
CA ARG A 143 -5.86 -0.85 -34.76
C ARG A 143 -4.73 0.13 -35.08
N PHE A 144 -3.75 0.30 -34.17
CA PHE A 144 -2.62 1.23 -34.39
C PHE A 144 -1.29 0.52 -34.71
N LEU A 145 -1.32 -0.80 -34.90
CA LEU A 145 -0.14 -1.63 -35.20
C LEU A 145 -0.40 -2.63 -36.35
N ILE A 146 -1.21 -2.22 -37.35
CA ILE A 146 -1.19 -2.79 -38.71
C ILE A 146 -1.04 -1.64 -39.69
#